data_AF-A0A316HH96-F1
#
_entry.id   AF-A0A316HH96-F1
#
_cell.length_a   1.000
_cell.length_b   1.000
_cell.length_c   1.000
_cell.angle_alpha   90.00
_cell.angle_beta   90.00
_cell.angle_gamma   90.00
#
_symmetry.space_group_name_H-M   'P 1'
#
loop_
_entity.id
_entity.type
_entity.pdbx_description
1 polymer ?
#
loop_
_entity_poly.entity_id
_entity_poly.type
_entity_poly.pdbx_seq_one_letter_code
_entity_poly.pdbx_strand_id
1 'polypeptide(L)'
;MKKNDPPIIKLIYLGLVAGSLLLMGSCNPTTHPTREKFAQVKYTREQVNHWLDSSKVDNFIFQFYTPDVANAAHPLQLVSYVIDTAGNYLNALHPDTLSIAKDTTVNLSGPAVLGNTYLTKKAIIAVITTDNGKLRDYDYLTFTPKIMTSNKHVVYAIGLVKNGSPIDYGDADTGNAAIDSNPSPPAKLP
;
A
#
# COMPACT_ATOMS: atom_id res chain seq x y z
N MET A 1 -40.20 79.01 14.42
CA MET A 1 -39.51 78.18 15.44
C MET A 1 -39.78 76.72 15.07
N LYS A 2 -38.82 75.97 14.49
CA LYS A 2 -37.86 75.06 15.17
C LYS A 2 -38.55 74.29 16.32
N LYS A 3 -38.64 72.96 16.32
CA LYS A 3 -37.52 71.98 16.44
C LYS A 3 -38.12 70.55 16.26
N ASN A 4 -37.80 69.85 15.16
CA ASN A 4 -36.87 68.71 15.03
C ASN A 4 -37.04 67.56 16.05
N ASP A 5 -37.42 66.40 15.52
CA ASP A 5 -37.48 65.07 16.15
C ASP A 5 -36.10 64.55 16.65
N PRO A 6 -36.04 63.43 17.39
CA PRO A 6 -35.92 62.14 16.69
C PRO A 6 -36.65 60.94 17.35
N PRO A 7 -37.29 60.03 16.57
CA PRO A 7 -37.57 58.67 17.00
C PRO A 7 -36.49 57.71 16.47
N ILE A 8 -35.25 57.80 16.98
CA ILE A 8 -34.12 56.96 16.51
C ILE A 8 -33.87 55.71 17.38
N ILE A 9 -34.70 55.42 18.39
CA ILE A 9 -34.38 54.34 19.35
C ILE A 9 -35.10 53.01 19.06
N LYS A 10 -36.02 52.92 18.09
CA LYS A 10 -36.73 51.67 17.77
C LYS A 10 -36.23 50.91 16.53
N LEU A 11 -35.17 51.38 15.87
CA LEU A 11 -34.64 50.73 14.66
C LEU A 11 -33.30 49.98 14.85
N ILE A 12 -32.88 49.70 16.08
CA ILE A 12 -31.60 49.00 16.34
C ILE A 12 -31.82 47.55 16.84
N TYR A 13 -32.98 47.21 17.41
CA TYR A 13 -33.20 45.86 17.94
C TYR A 13 -33.74 44.84 16.92
N LEU A 14 -34.20 45.27 15.74
CA LEU A 14 -34.65 44.36 14.68
C LEU A 14 -33.55 44.05 13.63
N GLY A 15 -32.37 44.65 13.76
CA GLY A 15 -31.21 44.38 12.90
C GLY A 15 -30.22 43.36 13.47
N LEU A 16 -30.43 42.90 14.72
CA LEU A 16 -29.48 42.06 15.46
C LEU A 16 -29.88 40.58 15.56
N VAL A 17 -31.04 40.19 15.01
CA VAL A 17 -31.50 38.78 15.00
C VAL A 17 -31.49 38.17 13.60
N ALA A 18 -31.27 38.97 12.55
CA ALA A 18 -31.19 38.49 11.16
C ALA A 18 -29.76 38.26 10.63
N GLY A 19 -28.74 38.39 11.49
CA GLY A 19 -27.32 38.29 11.10
C GLY A 19 -26.57 37.08 11.64
N SER A 20 -27.27 36.12 12.27
CA SER A 20 -26.63 34.95 12.90
C SER A 20 -26.96 33.63 12.19
N LEU A 21 -27.51 33.67 10.98
CA LEU A 21 -27.73 32.49 10.15
C LEU A 21 -26.73 32.51 8.98
N LEU A 22 -25.99 31.41 8.85
CA LEU A 22 -25.19 31.02 7.67
C LEU A 22 -23.76 31.59 7.57
N LEU A 23 -22.98 31.40 8.64
CA LEU A 23 -21.60 30.96 8.45
C LEU A 23 -21.48 29.52 8.97
N MET A 24 -22.36 28.64 8.46
CA MET A 24 -21.87 27.29 8.16
C MET A 24 -20.85 27.50 7.05
N GLY A 25 -19.59 27.71 7.44
CA GLY A 25 -18.48 27.44 6.56
C GLY A 25 -18.76 26.04 6.05
N SER A 26 -19.20 25.95 4.79
CA SER A 26 -19.14 24.72 4.05
C SER A 26 -17.72 24.24 4.27
N CYS A 27 -17.58 23.18 5.07
CA CYS A 27 -16.50 22.25 4.82
C CYS A 27 -16.78 21.81 3.39
N ASN A 28 -16.23 22.55 2.42
CA ASN A 28 -15.87 21.95 1.16
C ASN A 28 -14.93 20.83 1.60
N PRO A 29 -15.33 19.54 1.54
CA PRO A 29 -14.30 18.52 1.46
C PRO A 29 -13.45 18.97 0.28
N THR A 30 -12.21 19.34 0.57
CA THR A 30 -11.25 19.79 -0.41
C THR A 30 -11.37 18.89 -1.62
N THR A 31 -11.57 19.54 -2.76
CA THR A 31 -11.99 19.01 -4.06
C THR A 31 -10.91 18.19 -4.73
N HIS A 32 -10.38 17.19 -4.03
CA HIS A 32 -9.65 16.08 -4.62
C HIS A 32 -10.04 14.83 -3.84
N PRO A 33 -10.69 13.81 -4.45
CA PRO A 33 -10.59 12.48 -3.89
C PRO A 33 -9.09 12.22 -3.75
N THR A 34 -8.59 12.09 -2.52
CA THR A 34 -7.23 11.61 -2.29
C THR A 34 -7.18 10.25 -2.96
N ARG A 35 -6.58 10.18 -4.15
CA ARG A 35 -6.34 8.91 -4.80
C ARG A 35 -5.21 8.28 -4.02
N GLU A 36 -5.49 7.21 -3.27
CA GLU A 36 -4.42 6.42 -2.67
C GLU A 36 -3.43 6.02 -3.77
N LYS A 37 -2.18 6.43 -3.55
CA LYS A 37 -1.06 6.17 -4.44
C LYS A 37 -0.34 4.92 -3.93
N PHE A 38 0.05 4.04 -4.83
CA PHE A 38 0.81 2.83 -4.47
C PHE A 38 2.22 2.91 -5.05
N ALA A 39 3.20 2.51 -4.27
CA ALA A 39 4.58 2.41 -4.73
C ALA A 39 4.79 1.04 -5.36
N GLN A 40 5.58 1.00 -6.44
CA GLN A 40 6.33 -0.21 -6.73
C GLN A 40 7.47 -0.29 -5.72
N VAL A 41 7.53 -1.37 -4.94
CA VAL A 41 8.53 -1.54 -3.88
C VAL A 41 9.51 -2.65 -4.23
N LYS A 42 10.69 -2.61 -3.60
CA LYS A 42 11.77 -3.58 -3.75
C LYS A 42 12.02 -4.30 -2.43
N TYR A 43 12.29 -5.60 -2.52
CA TYR A 43 12.81 -6.40 -1.44
C TYR A 43 14.19 -6.91 -1.85
N THR A 44 15.24 -6.43 -1.18
CA THR A 44 16.61 -6.66 -1.68
C THR A 44 17.00 -8.11 -1.58
N ARG A 45 17.92 -8.54 -2.45
CA ARG A 45 18.46 -9.90 -2.41
C ARG A 45 18.98 -10.25 -1.02
N GLU A 46 19.70 -9.36 -0.36
CA GLU A 46 20.28 -9.62 0.96
C GLU A 46 19.20 -9.93 1.99
N GLN A 47 18.13 -9.13 2.02
CA GLN A 47 17.02 -9.34 2.95
C GLN A 47 16.26 -10.62 2.62
N VAL A 48 15.98 -10.87 1.34
CA VAL A 48 15.28 -12.09 0.91
C VAL A 48 16.10 -13.33 1.25
N ASN A 49 17.38 -13.37 0.88
CA ASN A 49 18.24 -14.53 1.10
C ASN A 49 18.44 -14.81 2.60
N HIS A 50 18.55 -13.77 3.43
CA HIS A 50 18.60 -13.93 4.89
C HIS A 50 17.47 -14.82 5.41
N TRP A 51 16.25 -14.65 4.89
CA TRP A 51 15.11 -15.48 5.29
C TRP A 51 15.07 -16.83 4.57
N LEU A 52 15.41 -16.88 3.29
CA LEU A 52 15.34 -18.13 2.52
C LEU A 52 16.34 -19.19 3.00
N ASP A 53 17.47 -18.78 3.58
CA ASP A 53 18.48 -19.68 4.15
C ASP A 53 17.96 -20.44 5.39
N SER A 54 16.92 -19.93 6.05
CA SER A 54 16.31 -20.58 7.21
C SER A 54 15.29 -21.64 6.81
N SER A 55 15.47 -22.88 7.29
CA SER A 55 14.50 -23.96 7.10
C SER A 55 13.17 -23.75 7.84
N LYS A 56 13.13 -22.78 8.77
CA LYS A 56 11.94 -22.46 9.56
C LYS A 56 10.96 -21.56 8.82
N VAL A 57 11.40 -20.82 7.81
CA VAL A 57 10.55 -19.87 7.08
C VAL A 57 9.55 -20.60 6.21
N ASP A 58 8.28 -20.22 6.34
CA ASP A 58 7.18 -20.76 5.53
C ASP A 58 6.59 -19.68 4.62
N ASN A 59 6.18 -18.54 5.19
CA ASN A 59 5.48 -17.48 4.45
C ASN A 59 5.99 -16.08 4.79
N PHE A 60 5.74 -15.16 3.87
CA PHE A 60 5.94 -13.73 4.01
C PHE A 60 4.58 -13.06 3.94
N ILE A 61 4.23 -12.25 4.95
CA ILE A 61 3.05 -11.41 4.97
C ILE A 61 3.46 -9.98 4.70
N PHE A 62 2.88 -9.37 3.67
CA PHE A 62 3.09 -7.98 3.31
C PHE A 62 1.90 -7.14 3.76
N GLN A 63 2.16 -6.17 4.62
CA GLN A 63 1.18 -5.23 5.13
C GLN A 63 1.48 -3.81 4.60
N PHE A 64 0.42 -3.05 4.33
CA PHE A 64 0.56 -1.67 3.89
C PHE A 64 1.23 -0.80 4.95
N TYR A 65 2.16 0.02 4.49
CA TYR A 65 2.92 0.96 5.30
C TYR A 65 2.94 2.33 4.61
N THR A 66 2.81 3.40 5.38
CA THR A 66 3.16 4.75 4.94
C THR A 66 4.08 5.38 5.98
N PRO A 67 5.18 6.04 5.57
CA PRO A 67 6.05 6.76 6.49
C PRO A 67 5.39 8.02 7.06
N ASP A 68 4.38 8.56 6.37
CA ASP A 68 3.66 9.76 6.80
C ASP A 68 2.19 9.65 6.35
N VAL A 69 1.29 9.47 7.32
CA VAL A 69 -0.16 9.33 7.08
C VAL A 69 -0.81 10.66 6.68
N ALA A 70 -0.22 11.80 7.05
CA ALA A 70 -0.77 13.12 6.77
C ALA A 70 -0.37 13.62 5.37
N ASN A 71 0.71 13.07 4.82
CA ASN A 71 1.26 13.50 3.55
C ASN A 71 0.81 12.60 2.39
N ALA A 72 -0.25 13.04 1.70
CA ALA A 72 -0.82 12.38 0.53
C ALA A 72 0.15 12.27 -0.68
N ALA A 73 1.34 12.91 -0.62
CA ALA A 73 2.38 12.71 -1.63
C ALA A 73 3.15 11.39 -1.45
N HIS A 74 3.11 10.77 -0.27
CA HIS A 74 3.80 9.52 -0.01
C HIS A 74 2.93 8.34 -0.43
N PRO A 75 3.35 7.56 -1.46
CA PRO A 75 2.62 6.36 -1.82
C PRO A 75 2.70 5.29 -0.72
N LEU A 76 1.64 4.49 -0.62
CA LEU A 76 1.62 3.27 0.19
C LEU A 76 2.73 2.33 -0.28
N GLN A 77 3.52 1.88 0.69
CA GLN A 77 4.59 0.90 0.58
C GLN A 77 4.18 -0.38 1.33
N LEU A 78 5.12 -1.30 1.50
CA LEU A 78 4.92 -2.54 2.23
C LEU A 78 5.95 -2.71 3.35
N VAL A 79 5.52 -3.33 4.43
CA VAL A 79 6.38 -4.01 5.39
C VAL A 79 6.17 -5.52 5.29
N SER A 80 7.23 -6.30 5.50
CA SER A 80 7.22 -7.76 5.42
C SER A 80 7.42 -8.37 6.80
N TYR A 81 6.44 -9.15 7.22
CA TYR A 81 6.52 -10.05 8.35
C TYR A 81 6.79 -11.47 7.86
N VAL A 82 7.74 -12.15 8.48
CA VAL A 82 8.11 -13.51 8.13
C VAL A 82 7.50 -14.47 9.12
N ILE A 83 6.77 -15.46 8.62
CA ILE A 83 6.09 -16.48 9.39
C ILE A 83 6.84 -17.81 9.28
N ASP A 84 7.04 -18.46 10.42
CA ASP A 84 7.63 -19.79 10.48
C ASP A 84 6.63 -20.91 10.18
N THR A 85 7.12 -22.14 10.05
CA THR A 85 6.28 -23.33 9.80
C THR A 85 5.26 -23.64 10.91
N ALA A 86 5.40 -23.02 12.09
CA ALA A 86 4.46 -23.14 13.21
C ALA A 86 3.46 -21.97 13.27
N GLY A 87 3.54 -21.01 12.34
CA GLY A 87 2.67 -19.85 12.28
C GLY A 87 3.13 -18.65 13.13
N ASN A 88 4.34 -18.68 13.69
CA ASN A 88 4.87 -17.57 14.49
C ASN A 88 5.61 -16.56 13.63
N TYR A 89 5.54 -15.29 14.02
CA TYR A 89 6.32 -14.23 13.41
C TYR A 89 7.78 -14.28 13.87
N LEU A 90 8.71 -14.40 12.92
CA LEU A 90 10.16 -14.39 13.17
C LEU A 90 10.73 -12.99 13.37
N ASN A 91 10.08 -11.97 12.84
CA ASN A 91 10.50 -10.57 12.89
C ASN A 91 9.41 -9.62 13.40
N ALA A 92 8.55 -10.08 14.32
CA ALA A 92 7.41 -9.30 14.84
C ALA A 92 7.77 -7.88 15.32
N LEU A 93 8.93 -7.71 15.96
CA LEU A 93 9.37 -6.43 16.51
C LEU A 93 9.95 -5.49 15.45
N HIS A 94 10.54 -6.05 14.40
CA HIS A 94 11.29 -5.32 13.38
C HIS A 94 10.99 -5.91 12.00
N PRO A 95 9.77 -5.67 11.46
CA PRO A 95 9.44 -6.12 10.12
C PRO A 95 10.33 -5.43 9.08
N ASP A 96 10.61 -6.12 7.98
CA ASP A 96 11.40 -5.54 6.90
C ASP A 96 10.57 -4.48 6.19
N THR A 97 11.03 -3.24 6.18
CA THR A 97 10.39 -2.19 5.38
C THR A 97 10.91 -2.28 3.95
N LEU A 98 10.00 -2.49 2.99
CA LEU A 98 10.36 -2.54 1.58
C LEU A 98 10.44 -1.13 1.04
N SER A 99 11.62 -0.78 0.52
CA SER A 99 11.87 0.54 -0.05
C SER A 99 11.22 0.68 -1.43
N ILE A 100 11.06 1.91 -1.90
CA ILE A 100 10.58 2.18 -3.26
C ILE A 100 11.61 1.67 -4.29
N ALA A 101 11.16 0.91 -5.29
CA ALA A 101 12.02 0.32 -6.31
C ALA A 101 12.49 1.35 -7.35
N LYS A 102 11.61 2.29 -7.69
CA LYS A 102 11.80 3.39 -8.65
C LYS A 102 10.86 4.53 -8.26
N ASP A 103 11.17 5.78 -8.61
CA ASP A 103 10.31 6.98 -8.40
C ASP A 103 8.99 6.94 -9.22
N THR A 104 8.39 5.77 -9.38
CA THR A 104 7.15 5.52 -10.08
C THR A 104 6.07 5.18 -9.09
N THR A 105 5.08 6.06 -9.02
CA THR A 105 3.79 5.76 -8.42
C THR A 105 2.95 4.95 -9.40
N VAL A 106 2.32 3.87 -8.95
CA VAL A 106 1.33 3.14 -9.72
C VAL A 106 -0.05 3.68 -9.36
N ASN A 107 -0.74 4.21 -10.38
CA ASN A 107 -2.11 4.65 -10.24
C ASN A 107 -3.03 3.45 -10.44
N LEU A 108 -3.59 2.94 -9.34
CA LEU A 108 -4.69 1.99 -9.41
C LEU A 108 -6.02 2.76 -9.51
N SER A 109 -6.95 2.24 -10.30
CA SER A 109 -8.26 2.87 -10.51
C SER A 109 -9.40 1.88 -10.32
N GLY A 110 -10.49 2.34 -9.73
CA GLY A 110 -11.68 1.53 -9.45
C GLY A 110 -11.75 1.05 -8.00
N PRO A 111 -12.80 0.30 -7.63
CA PRO A 111 -12.95 -0.25 -6.29
C PRO A 111 -11.80 -1.19 -5.95
N ALA A 112 -11.27 -1.04 -4.73
CA ALA A 112 -10.15 -1.82 -4.24
C ALA A 112 -10.37 -2.21 -2.77
N VAL A 113 -9.96 -3.42 -2.42
CA VAL A 113 -9.90 -3.89 -1.03
C VAL A 113 -8.43 -3.89 -0.60
N LEU A 114 -8.15 -3.15 0.47
CA LEU A 114 -6.83 -3.17 1.11
C LEU A 114 -6.84 -4.23 2.19
N GLY A 115 -6.01 -5.25 2.01
CA GLY A 115 -5.75 -6.28 3.00
C GLY A 115 -4.29 -6.68 2.95
N ASN A 116 -3.85 -7.42 3.97
CA ASN A 116 -2.52 -8.04 3.93
C ASN A 116 -2.46 -8.99 2.73
N THR A 117 -1.29 -9.11 2.15
CA THR A 117 -1.04 -10.12 1.11
C THR A 117 0.05 -11.07 1.57
N TYR A 118 0.15 -12.24 0.98
CA TYR A 118 1.18 -13.20 1.33
C TYR A 118 1.86 -13.81 0.11
N LEU A 119 3.10 -14.23 0.33
CA LEU A 119 3.85 -15.11 -0.56
C LEU A 119 4.42 -16.27 0.24
N THR A 120 4.36 -17.46 -0.33
CA THR A 120 5.02 -18.62 0.27
C THR A 120 6.52 -18.57 -0.05
N LYS A 121 7.35 -19.14 0.83
CA LYS A 121 8.77 -19.37 0.58
C LYS A 121 8.98 -20.10 -0.74
N LYS A 122 8.13 -21.10 -1.02
CA LYS A 122 8.17 -21.87 -2.28
C LYS A 122 7.95 -20.99 -3.51
N ALA A 123 6.99 -20.06 -3.46
CA ALA A 123 6.72 -19.15 -4.57
C ALA A 123 7.91 -18.21 -4.82
N ILE A 124 8.53 -17.67 -3.77
CA ILE A 124 9.74 -16.84 -3.91
C ILE A 124 10.89 -17.66 -4.50
N ILE A 125 11.12 -18.89 -4.00
CA ILE A 125 12.14 -19.78 -4.54
C ILE A 125 11.92 -20.00 -6.04
N ALA A 126 10.70 -20.33 -6.46
CA ALA A 126 10.36 -20.52 -7.88
C ALA A 126 10.69 -19.27 -8.74
N VAL A 127 10.45 -18.06 -8.21
CA VAL A 127 10.85 -16.82 -8.89
C VAL A 127 12.37 -16.69 -8.99
N ILE A 128 13.13 -17.04 -7.95
CA ILE A 128 14.58 -16.81 -7.92
C ILE A 128 15.42 -17.98 -8.45
N THR A 129 14.83 -19.14 -8.75
CA THR A 129 15.56 -20.32 -9.27
C THR A 129 15.17 -20.64 -10.71
N THR A 130 16.16 -20.85 -11.56
CA THR A 130 15.98 -21.44 -12.91
C THR A 130 15.45 -22.87 -12.84
N ASP A 131 14.89 -23.36 -13.97
CA ASP A 131 14.49 -24.76 -14.18
C ASP A 131 15.52 -25.79 -13.71
N ASN A 132 16.81 -25.49 -13.89
CA ASN A 132 17.91 -26.38 -13.51
C ASN A 132 18.26 -26.32 -12.02
N GLY A 133 17.43 -25.67 -11.19
CA GLY A 133 17.62 -25.50 -9.76
C GLY A 133 18.69 -24.48 -9.37
N LYS A 134 19.29 -23.77 -10.33
CA LYS A 134 20.30 -22.73 -10.04
C LYS A 134 19.62 -21.43 -9.66
N LEU A 135 20.17 -20.74 -8.66
CA LEU A 135 19.77 -19.37 -8.32
C LEU A 135 20.06 -18.43 -9.49
N ARG A 136 19.06 -17.64 -9.88
CA ARG A 136 19.18 -16.54 -10.84
C ARG A 136 20.07 -15.44 -10.23
N ASP A 137 20.80 -14.73 -11.09
CA ASP A 137 21.47 -13.51 -10.64
C ASP A 137 20.49 -12.32 -10.64
N TYR A 138 20.22 -11.69 -9.50
CA TYR A 138 19.28 -10.59 -9.32
C TYR A 138 19.72 -9.64 -8.21
N ASP A 139 19.26 -8.40 -8.20
CA ASP A 139 19.58 -7.43 -7.13
C ASP A 139 18.43 -7.33 -6.12
N TYR A 140 17.18 -7.43 -6.60
CA TYR A 140 16.00 -7.40 -5.74
C TYR A 140 14.78 -8.04 -6.42
N LEU A 141 13.81 -8.43 -5.58
CA LEU A 141 12.44 -8.70 -6.01
C LEU A 141 11.70 -7.37 -6.16
N THR A 142 10.98 -7.17 -7.25
CA THR A 142 10.05 -6.04 -7.42
C THR A 142 8.63 -6.48 -7.11
N PHE A 143 7.88 -5.61 -6.44
CA PHE A 143 6.47 -5.81 -6.09
C PHE A 143 5.67 -4.70 -6.77
N THR A 144 4.95 -5.05 -7.83
CA THR A 144 4.15 -4.11 -8.61
C THR A 144 2.68 -4.22 -8.23
N PRO A 145 2.07 -3.21 -7.60
CA PRO A 145 0.69 -3.27 -7.15
C PRO A 145 -0.28 -3.38 -8.34
N LYS A 146 -1.32 -4.21 -8.17
CA LYS A 146 -2.42 -4.42 -9.13
C LYS A 146 -3.71 -4.77 -8.38
N ILE A 147 -4.86 -4.54 -9.00
CA ILE A 147 -6.16 -4.97 -8.47
C ILE A 147 -6.50 -6.34 -9.06
N MET A 148 -6.71 -7.35 -8.20
CA MET A 148 -7.24 -8.64 -8.65
C MET A 148 -8.64 -8.47 -9.21
N THR A 149 -8.88 -9.01 -10.40
CA THR A 149 -10.19 -8.92 -11.06
C THR A 149 -11.27 -9.68 -10.29
N SER A 150 -10.92 -10.81 -9.67
CA SER A 150 -11.82 -11.76 -9.01
C SER A 150 -12.46 -11.21 -7.73
N ASN A 151 -11.70 -10.54 -6.87
CA ASN A 151 -12.15 -10.12 -5.54
C ASN A 151 -11.74 -8.68 -5.17
N LYS A 152 -11.22 -7.92 -6.13
CA LYS A 152 -10.82 -6.52 -6.00
C LYS A 152 -9.74 -6.24 -4.96
N HIS A 153 -9.07 -7.26 -4.42
CA HIS A 153 -7.95 -7.02 -3.52
C HIS A 153 -6.77 -6.42 -4.25
N VAL A 154 -6.10 -5.47 -3.60
CA VAL A 154 -4.78 -5.02 -4.05
C VAL A 154 -3.78 -6.11 -3.73
N VAL A 155 -3.15 -6.64 -4.78
CA VAL A 155 -2.06 -7.62 -4.70
C VAL A 155 -0.86 -7.11 -5.47
N TYR A 156 0.24 -7.86 -5.43
CA TYR A 156 1.49 -7.46 -6.06
C TYR A 156 1.95 -8.51 -7.05
N ALA A 157 2.13 -8.11 -8.31
CA ALA A 157 2.87 -8.90 -9.27
C ALA A 157 4.34 -8.85 -8.88
N ILE A 158 4.94 -10.04 -8.71
CA ILE A 158 6.33 -10.18 -8.29
C ILE A 158 7.20 -10.24 -9.53
N GLY A 159 8.38 -9.64 -9.47
CA GLY A 159 9.36 -9.78 -10.54
C GLY A 159 10.79 -9.72 -10.03
N LEU A 160 11.73 -9.92 -10.95
CA LEU A 160 13.15 -9.82 -10.68
C LEU A 160 13.75 -8.63 -11.40
N VAL A 161 14.73 -7.98 -10.77
CA VAL A 161 15.50 -6.92 -11.40
C VAL A 161 16.98 -7.17 -11.19
N LYS A 162 17.77 -7.00 -12.24
CA LYS A 162 19.24 -6.99 -12.23
C LYS A 162 19.76 -5.77 -12.97
N ASN A 163 20.70 -5.03 -12.40
CA ASN A 163 21.29 -3.83 -12.98
C ASN A 163 20.22 -2.84 -13.47
N GLY A 164 19.14 -2.69 -12.69
CA GLY A 164 18.00 -1.81 -13.02
C GLY A 164 17.08 -2.31 -14.15
N SER A 165 17.32 -3.48 -14.71
CA SER A 165 16.50 -4.08 -15.78
C SER A 165 15.68 -5.26 -15.26
N PRO A 166 14.38 -5.37 -15.60
CA PRO A 166 13.59 -6.55 -15.30
C PRO A 166 14.22 -7.80 -15.92
N ILE A 167 14.23 -8.89 -15.17
CA ILE A 167 14.59 -10.21 -15.68
C ILE A 167 13.29 -10.90 -16.08
N ASP A 168 13.24 -11.38 -17.31
CA ASP A 168 12.17 -12.29 -17.72
C ASP A 168 12.43 -13.66 -17.10
N TYR A 169 11.49 -14.12 -16.27
CA TYR A 169 11.54 -15.40 -15.58
C TYR A 169 10.38 -16.31 -15.98
N GLY A 170 9.64 -15.97 -17.05
CA GLY A 170 8.66 -16.86 -17.67
C GLY A 170 9.37 -18.09 -18.24
N ASP A 171 9.50 -19.15 -17.44
CA ASP A 171 9.86 -20.48 -17.89
C ASP A 171 8.67 -21.45 -17.78
N ALA A 172 8.91 -22.71 -18.15
CA ALA A 172 7.89 -23.74 -18.23
C ALA A 172 7.17 -24.02 -16.89
N ASP A 173 7.78 -23.72 -15.73
CA ASP A 173 7.25 -24.01 -14.39
C ASP A 173 6.39 -22.87 -13.81
N THR A 174 6.59 -21.62 -14.26
CA THR A 174 5.70 -20.49 -13.92
C THR A 174 4.58 -20.28 -14.93
N GLY A 175 4.58 -21.04 -16.03
CA GLY A 175 3.52 -21.06 -17.04
C GLY A 175 3.38 -19.74 -17.80
N ASN A 176 4.47 -18.98 -18.00
CA ASN A 176 4.45 -17.61 -18.53
C ASN A 176 3.57 -16.63 -17.74
N ALA A 177 3.12 -17.00 -16.53
CA ALA A 177 2.30 -16.14 -15.69
C ALA A 177 3.17 -15.50 -14.61
N ALA A 178 3.09 -14.18 -14.48
CA ALA A 178 3.66 -13.48 -13.35
C ALA A 178 3.14 -14.09 -12.04
N ILE A 179 4.03 -14.39 -11.10
CA ILE A 179 3.62 -14.83 -9.77
C ILE A 179 3.07 -13.60 -9.04
N ASP A 180 1.79 -13.64 -8.69
CA ASP A 180 1.15 -12.63 -7.86
C ASP A 180 1.20 -13.02 -6.38
N SER A 181 1.28 -12.04 -5.50
CA SER A 181 0.91 -12.24 -4.10
C SER A 181 -0.57 -12.57 -3.98
N ASN A 182 -0.93 -13.28 -2.92
CA ASN A 182 -2.31 -13.66 -2.65
C ASN A 182 -2.88 -12.81 -1.51
N PRO A 183 -4.17 -12.47 -1.52
CA PRO A 183 -4.80 -11.91 -0.33
C PRO A 183 -4.60 -12.84 0.86
N SER A 184 -4.15 -12.30 1.98
CA SER A 184 -4.02 -13.07 3.22
C SER A 184 -5.41 -13.53 3.65
N PRO A 185 -5.57 -14.80 4.04
CA PRO A 185 -6.82 -15.25 4.63
C PRO A 185 -7.11 -14.42 5.89
N PRO A 186 -8.39 -14.18 6.24
CA PRO A 186 -8.76 -13.58 7.51
C PRO A 186 -8.16 -14.38 8.67
N ALA A 187 -7.76 -13.68 9.73
CA ALA A 187 -7.31 -14.35 10.95
C ALA A 187 -8.42 -15.29 11.45
N LYS A 188 -8.05 -16.53 11.76
CA LYS A 188 -8.96 -17.44 12.48
C LYS A 188 -8.95 -17.01 13.94
N LEU A 189 -10.14 -16.83 14.52
CA LEU A 189 -10.25 -16.67 15.96
C LEU A 189 -9.78 -17.98 16.64
N PRO A 190 -9.03 -17.89 17.74
CA PRO A 190 -8.60 -19.05 18.52
C PRO A 190 -9.78 -19.83 19.10
#